data_AF-A0A0N4WHZ6-F1
#
_entry.id   AF-A0A0N4WHZ6-F1
#
_cell.length_a   1.000
_cell.length_b   1.000
_cell.length_c   1.000
_cell.angle_alpha   90.00
_cell.angle_beta   90.00
_cell.angle_gamma   90.00
#
_symmetry.space_group_name_H-M   'P 1'
#
loop_
_entity.id
_entity.type
_entity.pdbx_description
1 polymer ?
#
loop_
_entity_poly.entity_id
_entity_poly.type
_entity_poly.pdbx_seq_one_letter_code
_entity_poly.pdbx_strand_id
1 'polypeptide(L)'
;MKLTEDRSDDWPPLFNKREIQDMVHGSISLFHPLERIIDTREFQRLREIKQLGVTYLVYPCSTHSRFVHSLGTYWLAFKFVEILKRDTSLNITGQDHLCVSLAALCHDLGHGPFSHLFDGAFREAAGVPEYTHESLSIQLLRRIVNENEIREALERYLGRGDEFQKNITFAEELISSQKFDANGIWLPRGRSVEKAFLYDIVANNNDSCDVDKFDYLIRDSLSAGIPIPFSQVLH
;
A
#
# COMPACT_ATOMS: atom_id res chain seq x y z
N MET A 1 0.35 -23.90 -27.95
CA MET A 1 -0.43 -24.52 -26.85
C MET A 1 -1.04 -23.37 -26.05
N LYS A 2 -2.31 -23.04 -26.31
CA LYS A 2 -3.01 -21.97 -25.56
C LYS A 2 -3.21 -22.49 -24.14
N LEU A 3 -2.46 -21.95 -23.19
CA LEU A 3 -2.76 -22.13 -21.77
C LEU A 3 -4.16 -21.57 -21.57
N THR A 4 -5.07 -22.44 -21.17
CA THR A 4 -6.44 -22.14 -20.81
C THR A 4 -6.43 -21.06 -19.74
N GLU A 5 -7.08 -19.92 -20.03
CA GLU A 5 -7.40 -18.88 -19.05
C GLU A 5 -8.11 -19.53 -17.88
N ASP A 6 -7.40 -19.68 -16.76
CA ASP A 6 -7.99 -20.17 -15.53
C ASP A 6 -8.89 -19.06 -14.99
N ARG A 7 -10.19 -19.26 -15.11
CA ARG A 7 -11.26 -18.35 -14.70
C ARG A 7 -11.52 -18.48 -13.19
N SER A 8 -10.47 -18.42 -12.36
CA SER A 8 -10.70 -18.15 -10.95
C SER A 8 -10.84 -16.64 -10.79
N ASP A 9 -12.05 -16.17 -10.54
CA ASP A 9 -12.31 -14.78 -10.13
C ASP A 9 -11.75 -14.48 -8.72
N ASP A 10 -11.04 -15.44 -8.10
CA ASP A 10 -10.36 -15.29 -6.82
C ASP A 10 -8.95 -14.72 -6.99
N TRP A 11 -8.54 -13.87 -6.05
CA TRP A 11 -7.24 -13.19 -6.06
C TRP A 11 -6.35 -13.69 -4.89
N PRO A 12 -5.04 -13.91 -5.11
CA PRO A 12 -4.26 -13.65 -6.32
C PRO A 12 -4.42 -14.70 -7.43
N PRO A 13 -4.27 -14.33 -8.71
CA PRO A 13 -4.32 -15.29 -9.81
C PRO A 13 -3.09 -16.21 -9.81
N LEU A 14 -3.29 -17.47 -10.23
CA LEU A 14 -2.22 -18.48 -10.33
C LEU A 14 -1.15 -18.12 -11.37
N PHE A 15 -1.59 -17.48 -12.45
CA PHE A 15 -0.77 -17.02 -13.57
C PHE A 15 -0.98 -15.51 -13.73
N ASN A 16 -0.04 -14.80 -14.38
CA ASN A 16 -0.01 -13.33 -14.51
C ASN A 16 0.50 -12.61 -13.26
N LYS A 17 1.81 -12.73 -13.06
CA LYS A 17 2.58 -11.90 -12.14
C LYS A 17 3.82 -11.34 -12.81
N ARG A 18 4.24 -10.15 -12.37
CA ARG A 18 5.53 -9.55 -12.69
C ARG A 18 6.46 -9.75 -11.49
N GLU A 19 7.68 -10.23 -11.73
CA GLU A 19 8.70 -10.32 -10.67
C GLU A 19 9.55 -9.06 -10.67
N ILE A 20 9.78 -8.48 -9.49
CA ILE A 20 10.62 -7.30 -9.28
C ILE A 20 11.68 -7.66 -8.25
N GLN A 21 12.95 -7.41 -8.57
CA GLN A 21 14.04 -7.59 -7.62
C GLN A 21 14.10 -6.38 -6.68
N ASP A 22 14.12 -6.66 -5.37
CA ASP A 22 14.19 -5.70 -4.29
C ASP A 22 15.33 -6.08 -3.34
N MET A 23 16.08 -5.07 -2.91
CA MET A 23 17.26 -5.27 -2.05
C MET A 23 16.91 -5.76 -0.64
N VAL A 24 15.70 -5.48 -0.17
CA VAL A 24 15.23 -5.86 1.17
C VAL A 24 14.54 -7.21 1.09
N HIS A 25 13.61 -7.39 0.17
CA HIS A 25 12.70 -8.54 0.15
C HIS A 25 13.05 -9.63 -0.86
N GLY A 26 14.15 -9.48 -1.60
CA GLY A 26 14.52 -10.41 -2.67
C GLY A 26 13.59 -10.26 -3.88
N SER A 27 12.89 -11.33 -4.28
CA SER A 27 11.93 -11.25 -5.39
C SER A 27 10.53 -10.90 -4.88
N ILE A 28 10.01 -9.75 -5.32
CA ILE A 28 8.63 -9.32 -5.09
C ILE A 28 7.78 -9.79 -6.27
N SER A 29 6.81 -10.67 -5.98
CA SER A 29 5.79 -11.07 -6.95
C SER A 29 4.65 -10.05 -6.96
N LEU A 30 4.46 -9.38 -8.08
CA LEU A 30 3.40 -8.41 -8.30
C LEU A 30 2.29 -9.01 -9.15
N PHE A 31 1.13 -9.25 -8.54
CA PHE A 31 0.03 -9.97 -9.17
C PHE A 31 -0.94 -9.04 -9.91
N HIS A 32 -1.49 -9.54 -11.03
CA HIS A 32 -2.53 -8.83 -11.77
C HIS A 32 -3.74 -8.53 -10.88
N PRO A 33 -4.29 -7.29 -10.86
CA PRO A 33 -4.04 -6.16 -11.77
C PRO A 33 -3.11 -5.05 -11.23
N LEU A 34 -2.36 -5.29 -10.15
CA LEU A 34 -1.57 -4.26 -9.47
C LEU A 34 -0.41 -3.71 -10.31
N GLU A 35 0.07 -4.46 -11.31
CA GLU A 35 1.07 -3.98 -12.27
C GLU A 35 0.57 -2.81 -13.11
N ARG A 36 -0.74 -2.74 -13.39
CA ARG A 36 -1.34 -1.60 -14.10
C ARG A 36 -1.31 -0.33 -13.26
N ILE A 37 -1.46 -0.46 -11.93
CA ILE A 37 -1.36 0.65 -10.99
C ILE A 37 0.06 1.21 -10.99
N ILE A 38 1.06 0.32 -10.90
CA ILE A 38 2.47 0.73 -10.89
C ILE A 38 2.88 1.39 -12.20
N ASP A 39 2.31 0.98 -13.34
CA ASP A 39 2.64 1.55 -14.65
C ASP A 39 1.98 2.93 -14.91
N THR A 40 1.19 3.46 -13.98
CA THR A 40 0.61 4.81 -14.07
C THR A 40 1.63 5.92 -13.85
N ARG A 41 1.35 7.12 -14.37
CA ARG A 41 2.24 8.29 -14.17
C ARG A 41 2.29 8.69 -12.70
N GLU A 42 1.16 8.60 -12.02
CA GLU A 42 0.95 8.90 -10.62
C GLU A 42 1.85 8.03 -9.74
N PHE A 43 1.94 6.73 -10.02
CA PHE A 43 2.82 5.82 -9.29
C PHE A 43 4.29 5.94 -9.70
N GLN A 44 4.59 6.04 -11.02
CA GLN A 44 5.97 6.20 -11.50
C GLN A 44 6.64 7.47 -10.97
N ARG A 45 5.87 8.52 -10.70
CA ARG A 45 6.36 9.74 -10.03
C ARG A 45 7.08 9.46 -8.71
N LEU A 46 6.69 8.41 -7.97
CA LEU A 46 7.33 8.07 -6.69
C LEU A 46 8.81 7.71 -6.83
N ARG A 47 9.32 7.43 -8.04
CA ARG A 47 10.75 7.20 -8.30
C ARG A 47 11.60 8.44 -8.05
N GLU A 48 11.03 9.61 -8.27
CA GLU A 48 11.71 10.90 -8.14
C GLU A 48 11.63 11.47 -6.71
N ILE A 49 10.85 10.83 -5.84
CA ILE A 49 10.64 11.27 -4.46
C ILE A 49 11.48 10.42 -3.52
N LYS A 50 12.51 11.03 -2.93
CA LYS A 50 13.38 10.37 -1.95
C LYS A 50 12.60 10.08 -0.67
N GLN A 51 12.71 8.84 -0.17
CA GLN A 51 12.07 8.41 1.08
C GLN A 51 12.43 9.38 2.22
N LEU A 52 13.73 9.56 2.43
CA LEU A 52 14.29 10.36 3.54
C LEU A 52 14.58 11.83 3.17
N GLY A 53 13.95 12.36 2.13
CA GLY A 53 14.08 13.77 1.75
C GLY A 53 15.53 14.19 1.49
N VAL A 54 16.08 15.07 2.35
CA VAL A 54 17.45 15.62 2.24
C VAL A 54 18.51 14.84 3.02
N THR A 55 18.13 13.75 3.71
CA THR A 55 19.07 12.91 4.51
C THR A 55 20.26 12.40 3.69
N TYR A 56 20.10 12.24 2.37
CA TYR A 56 21.19 11.86 1.47
C TYR A 56 22.38 12.85 1.46
N LEU A 57 22.19 14.09 1.92
CA LEU A 57 23.27 15.07 2.07
C LEU A 57 24.22 14.72 3.24
N VAL A 58 23.78 13.88 4.18
CA VAL A 58 24.58 13.39 5.32
C VAL A 58 24.91 11.90 5.16
N TYR A 59 23.96 11.11 4.65
CA TYR A 59 24.10 9.68 4.36
C TYR A 59 24.00 9.45 2.85
N PRO A 60 25.11 9.53 2.08
CA PRO A 60 25.07 9.56 0.61
C PRO A 60 24.41 8.35 -0.08
N CYS A 61 24.26 7.23 0.63
CA CYS A 61 23.58 6.03 0.14
C CYS A 61 22.05 6.03 0.38
N SER A 62 21.52 6.94 1.20
CA SER A 62 20.09 7.10 1.48
C SER A 62 19.34 7.79 0.34
N THR A 63 19.46 7.26 -0.87
CA THR A 63 18.87 7.80 -2.11
C THR A 63 17.65 7.02 -2.57
N HIS A 64 17.22 6.00 -1.83
CA HIS A 64 16.05 5.19 -2.18
C HIS A 64 14.78 6.05 -2.25
N SER A 65 13.94 5.68 -3.21
CA SER A 65 12.72 6.41 -3.55
C SER A 65 11.49 5.81 -2.86
N ARG A 66 10.43 6.61 -2.68
CA ARG A 66 9.13 6.10 -2.20
C ARG A 66 8.60 4.96 -3.05
N PHE A 67 8.92 4.93 -4.35
CA PHE A 67 8.54 3.83 -5.24
C PHE A 67 8.97 2.44 -4.72
N VAL A 68 10.22 2.28 -4.26
CA VAL A 68 10.72 0.98 -3.79
C VAL A 68 10.17 0.63 -2.41
N HIS A 69 9.91 1.64 -1.59
CA HIS A 69 9.24 1.48 -0.30
C HIS A 69 7.79 0.99 -0.50
N SER A 70 6.99 1.65 -1.35
CA SER A 70 5.63 1.24 -1.66
C SER A 70 5.52 -0.20 -2.21
N LEU A 71 6.50 -0.64 -3.01
CA LEU A 71 6.58 -2.04 -3.45
C LEU A 71 6.86 -3.01 -2.29
N GLY A 72 7.75 -2.64 -1.38
CA GLY A 72 8.06 -3.44 -0.20
C GLY A 72 6.89 -3.51 0.79
N THR A 73 6.22 -2.39 1.06
CA THR A 73 5.01 -2.33 1.89
C THR A 73 3.89 -3.18 1.30
N TYR A 74 3.66 -3.11 -0.02
CA TYR A 74 2.76 -4.03 -0.72
C TYR A 74 3.12 -5.50 -0.46
N TRP A 75 4.39 -5.85 -0.61
CA TRP A 75 4.83 -7.24 -0.50
C TRP A 75 4.66 -7.79 0.92
N LEU A 76 4.98 -6.99 1.93
CA LEU A 76 4.75 -7.36 3.33
C LEU A 76 3.25 -7.52 3.62
N ALA A 77 2.40 -6.59 3.16
CA ALA A 77 0.95 -6.69 3.32
C ALA A 77 0.39 -7.95 2.67
N PHE A 78 0.84 -8.26 1.44
CA PHE A 78 0.46 -9.47 0.71
C PHE A 78 0.83 -10.73 1.52
N LYS A 79 2.08 -10.85 1.95
CA LYS A 79 2.55 -11.99 2.74
C LYS A 79 1.79 -12.13 4.06
N PHE A 80 1.50 -11.01 4.71
CA PHE A 80 0.79 -10.99 5.98
C PHE A 80 -0.63 -11.54 5.81
N VAL A 81 -1.36 -11.08 4.80
CA VAL A 81 -2.70 -11.59 4.51
C VAL A 81 -2.67 -13.08 4.09
N GLU A 82 -1.69 -13.53 3.30
CA GLU A 82 -1.54 -14.95 2.96
C GLU A 82 -1.34 -15.84 4.20
N ILE A 83 -0.62 -15.34 5.21
CA ILE A 83 -0.45 -16.06 6.49
C ILE A 83 -1.79 -16.11 7.22
N LEU A 84 -2.51 -15.00 7.32
CA LEU A 84 -3.82 -14.94 7.99
C LEU A 84 -4.87 -15.82 7.28
N LYS A 85 -4.86 -15.89 5.95
CA LYS A 85 -5.77 -16.72 5.15
C LYS A 85 -5.68 -18.22 5.48
N ARG A 86 -4.59 -18.68 6.10
CA ARG A 86 -4.45 -20.07 6.57
C ARG A 86 -5.45 -20.41 7.67
N ASP A 87 -5.88 -19.42 8.45
CA ASP A 87 -7.00 -19.56 9.37
C ASP A 87 -8.31 -19.29 8.64
N THR A 88 -8.99 -20.36 8.24
CA THR A 88 -10.27 -20.27 7.51
C THR A 88 -11.38 -19.63 8.33
N SER A 89 -11.26 -19.57 9.67
CA SER A 89 -12.28 -18.93 10.52
C SER A 89 -12.35 -17.42 10.33
N LEU A 90 -11.27 -16.79 9.83
CA LEU A 90 -11.20 -15.36 9.51
C LEU A 90 -11.93 -14.99 8.21
N ASN A 91 -12.34 -15.99 7.41
CA ASN A 91 -13.13 -15.84 6.18
C ASN A 91 -12.55 -14.80 5.19
N ILE A 92 -11.23 -14.64 5.12
CA ILE A 92 -10.57 -13.62 4.27
C ILE A 92 -10.72 -13.99 2.80
N THR A 93 -11.36 -13.11 2.02
CA THR A 93 -11.63 -13.32 0.60
C THR A 93 -10.46 -12.84 -0.28
N GLY A 94 -10.41 -13.24 -1.56
CA GLY A 94 -9.48 -12.65 -2.51
C GLY A 94 -9.68 -11.15 -2.70
N GLN A 95 -10.92 -10.66 -2.61
CA GLN A 95 -11.23 -9.23 -2.60
C GLN A 95 -10.62 -8.50 -1.42
N ASP A 96 -10.74 -9.06 -0.20
CA ASP A 96 -10.09 -8.51 0.99
C ASP A 96 -8.59 -8.38 0.79
N HIS A 97 -7.97 -9.45 0.28
CA HIS A 97 -6.54 -9.51 0.05
C HIS A 97 -6.07 -8.51 -1.01
N LEU A 98 -6.80 -8.38 -2.12
CA LEU A 98 -6.50 -7.38 -3.15
C LEU A 98 -6.68 -5.95 -2.63
N CYS A 99 -7.70 -5.68 -1.82
CA CYS A 99 -7.92 -4.34 -1.25
C CYS A 99 -6.79 -3.94 -0.28
N VAL A 100 -6.37 -4.86 0.60
CA VAL A 100 -5.23 -4.63 1.51
C VAL A 100 -3.95 -4.40 0.72
N SER A 101 -3.71 -5.20 -0.31
CA SER A 101 -2.55 -5.07 -1.19
C SER A 101 -2.54 -3.76 -1.97
N LEU A 102 -3.69 -3.35 -2.51
CA LEU A 102 -3.87 -2.08 -3.21
C LEU A 102 -3.65 -0.89 -2.28
N ALA A 103 -4.21 -0.94 -1.07
CA ALA A 103 -4.01 0.09 -0.06
C ALA A 103 -2.54 0.22 0.32
N ALA A 104 -1.86 -0.89 0.63
CA ALA A 104 -0.44 -0.92 0.96
C ALA A 104 0.43 -0.36 -0.17
N LEU A 105 0.12 -0.72 -1.43
CA LEU A 105 0.82 -0.20 -2.59
C LEU A 105 0.64 1.31 -2.74
N CYS A 106 -0.57 1.82 -2.49
CA CYS A 106 -0.95 3.20 -2.80
C CYS A 106 -0.90 4.18 -1.62
N HIS A 107 -0.60 3.72 -0.40
CA HIS A 107 -0.66 4.55 0.83
C HIS A 107 0.21 5.82 0.73
N ASP A 108 1.29 5.74 -0.05
CA ASP A 108 2.34 6.75 -0.13
C ASP A 108 2.27 7.65 -1.39
N LEU A 109 1.23 7.49 -2.22
CA LEU A 109 1.06 8.23 -3.49
C LEU A 109 1.09 9.76 -3.31
N GLY A 110 0.52 10.25 -2.21
CA GLY A 110 0.25 11.66 -1.92
C GLY A 110 1.45 12.47 -1.46
N HIS A 111 2.60 11.85 -1.16
CA HIS A 111 3.76 12.58 -0.68
C HIS A 111 4.30 13.58 -1.70
N GLY A 112 4.51 14.83 -1.29
CA GLY A 112 5.13 15.87 -2.12
C GLY A 112 6.66 15.75 -2.26
N PRO A 113 7.29 16.64 -3.06
CA PRO A 113 8.75 16.76 -3.14
C PRO A 113 9.35 16.95 -1.75
N PHE A 114 10.50 16.34 -1.43
CA PHE A 114 11.10 16.40 -0.08
C PHE A 114 10.24 15.80 1.05
N SER A 115 9.20 15.01 0.73
CA SER A 115 8.49 14.19 1.72
C SER A 115 7.95 15.04 2.88
N HIS A 116 8.31 14.73 4.13
CA HIS A 116 7.84 15.44 5.31
C HIS A 116 8.23 16.93 5.37
N LEU A 117 9.29 17.36 4.67
CA LEU A 117 9.64 18.79 4.60
C LEU A 117 8.55 19.60 3.89
N PHE A 118 7.88 18.98 2.93
CA PHE A 118 6.81 19.62 2.17
C PHE A 118 5.51 19.68 2.95
N ASP A 119 5.15 18.59 3.62
CA ASP A 119 3.97 18.53 4.50
C ASP A 119 4.11 19.45 5.72
N GLY A 120 5.33 19.70 6.19
CA GLY A 120 5.62 20.59 7.32
C GLY A 120 6.00 22.01 6.89
N ALA A 121 7.31 22.27 6.83
CA ALA A 121 7.88 23.61 6.75
C ALA A 121 7.49 24.38 5.49
N PHE A 122 7.40 23.72 4.33
CA PHE A 122 7.01 24.39 3.09
C PHE A 122 5.53 24.81 3.10
N ARG A 123 4.65 23.93 3.58
CA ARG A 123 3.21 24.19 3.72
C ARG A 123 2.95 25.38 4.66
N GLU A 124 3.62 25.40 5.81
CA GLU A 124 3.52 26.50 6.78
C GLU A 124 3.99 27.83 6.16
N ALA A 125 5.13 27.81 5.46
CA ALA A 125 5.66 29.00 4.80
C ALA A 125 4.80 29.48 3.61
N ALA A 126 4.08 28.57 2.93
CA ALA A 126 3.29 28.88 1.74
C ALA A 126 1.81 29.26 2.03
N GLY A 127 1.36 29.17 3.28
CA GLY A 127 -0.01 29.55 3.68
C GLY A 127 -1.11 28.69 3.03
N VAL A 128 -0.79 27.45 2.67
CA VAL A 128 -1.71 26.52 2.00
C VAL A 128 -2.56 25.77 3.04
N PRO A 129 -3.85 25.47 2.78
CA PRO A 129 -4.69 24.70 3.70
C PRO A 129 -4.06 23.38 4.16
N GLU A 130 -4.45 22.92 5.34
CA GLU A 130 -3.97 21.67 5.91
C GLU A 130 -4.48 20.47 5.07
N TYR A 131 -3.58 19.86 4.31
CA TYR A 131 -3.78 18.54 3.72
C TYR A 131 -2.68 17.61 4.23
N THR A 132 -3.06 16.35 4.44
CA THR A 132 -2.13 15.27 4.78
C THR A 132 -1.82 14.45 3.54
N HIS A 133 -0.64 13.80 3.48
CA HIS A 133 -0.28 12.97 2.34
C HIS A 133 -1.26 11.80 2.17
N GLU A 134 -1.85 11.27 3.24
CA GLU A 134 -2.87 10.21 3.20
C GLU A 134 -4.11 10.67 2.41
N SER A 135 -4.58 11.90 2.66
CA SER A 135 -5.73 12.45 1.94
C SER A 135 -5.45 12.69 0.45
N LEU A 136 -4.20 13.03 0.11
CA LEU A 136 -3.74 13.14 -1.28
C LEU A 136 -3.56 11.75 -1.92
N SER A 137 -3.08 10.76 -1.17
CA SER A 137 -2.95 9.37 -1.61
C SER A 137 -4.31 8.80 -2.00
N ILE A 138 -5.34 9.06 -1.18
CA ILE A 138 -6.73 8.67 -1.49
C ILE A 138 -7.24 9.35 -2.76
N GLN A 139 -6.97 10.65 -2.94
CA GLN A 139 -7.37 11.36 -4.16
C GLN A 139 -6.69 10.83 -5.42
N LEU A 140 -5.39 10.52 -5.35
CA LEU A 140 -4.64 9.93 -6.45
C LEU A 140 -5.10 8.49 -6.72
N LEU A 141 -5.35 7.69 -5.69
CA LEU A 141 -5.92 6.35 -5.82
C LEU A 141 -7.26 6.42 -6.57
N ARG A 142 -8.18 7.29 -6.13
CA ARG A 142 -9.48 7.49 -6.80
C ARG A 142 -9.34 7.85 -8.27
N ARG A 143 -8.36 8.68 -8.62
CA ARG A 143 -8.08 9.05 -10.00
C ARG A 143 -7.62 7.84 -10.81
N ILE A 144 -6.63 7.09 -10.31
CA ILE A 144 -6.05 5.91 -10.97
C ILE A 144 -7.12 4.83 -11.19
N VAL A 145 -7.91 4.48 -10.17
CA VAL A 145 -8.90 3.38 -10.27
C VAL A 145 -10.09 3.73 -11.17
N ASN A 146 -10.25 5.00 -11.55
CA ASN A 146 -11.28 5.45 -12.49
C ASN A 146 -10.80 5.53 -13.94
N GLU A 147 -9.51 5.28 -14.22
CA GLU A 147 -9.04 5.12 -15.60
C GLU A 147 -9.62 3.83 -16.20
N ASN A 148 -10.22 3.92 -17.40
CA ASN A 148 -11.02 2.84 -17.99
C ASN A 148 -10.31 1.47 -17.96
N GLU A 149 -9.07 1.39 -18.43
CA GLU A 149 -8.34 0.11 -18.50
C GLU A 149 -7.99 -0.47 -17.12
N ILE A 150 -7.76 0.40 -16.12
CA ILE A 150 -7.44 0.00 -14.76
C ILE A 150 -8.71 -0.44 -14.05
N ARG A 151 -9.78 0.33 -14.21
CA ARG A 151 -11.11 0.02 -13.69
C ARG A 151 -11.60 -1.32 -14.19
N GLU A 152 -11.54 -1.56 -15.49
CA GLU A 152 -11.94 -2.85 -16.09
C GLU A 152 -11.13 -4.03 -15.54
N ALA A 153 -9.83 -3.84 -15.27
CA ALA A 153 -8.99 -4.88 -14.71
C ALA A 153 -9.29 -5.15 -13.24
N LEU A 154 -9.52 -4.10 -12.44
CA LEU A 154 -9.91 -4.22 -11.04
C LEU A 154 -11.31 -4.80 -10.87
N GLU A 155 -12.28 -4.41 -11.70
CA GLU A 155 -13.66 -4.88 -11.65
C GLU A 155 -13.79 -6.40 -11.88
N ARG A 156 -12.79 -7.04 -12.51
CA ARG A 156 -12.74 -8.51 -12.62
C ARG A 156 -12.58 -9.21 -11.27
N TYR A 157 -11.88 -8.59 -10.33
CA TYR A 157 -11.60 -9.17 -9.01
C TYR A 157 -12.43 -8.52 -7.90
N LEU A 158 -12.65 -7.20 -7.98
CA LEU A 158 -13.33 -6.41 -6.95
C LEU A 158 -14.84 -6.24 -7.18
N GLY A 159 -15.41 -6.96 -8.15
CA GLY A 159 -16.82 -6.82 -8.52
C GLY A 159 -17.13 -5.55 -9.30
N ARG A 160 -18.42 -5.29 -9.54
CA ARG A 160 -18.91 -4.15 -10.33
C ARG A 160 -19.94 -3.32 -9.56
N GLY A 161 -20.16 -2.09 -10.00
CA GLY A 161 -21.17 -1.20 -9.40
C GLY A 161 -20.90 -0.95 -7.92
N ASP A 162 -21.90 -1.17 -7.07
CA ASP A 162 -21.82 -0.90 -5.64
C ASP A 162 -20.76 -1.76 -4.92
N GLU A 163 -20.52 -2.98 -5.39
CA GLU A 163 -19.51 -3.88 -4.83
C GLU A 163 -18.10 -3.33 -5.05
N PHE A 164 -17.82 -2.85 -6.27
CA PHE A 164 -16.57 -2.18 -6.59
C PHE A 164 -16.37 -0.96 -5.70
N GLN A 165 -17.39 -0.11 -5.58
CA GLN A 165 -17.31 1.10 -4.76
C GLN A 165 -17.05 0.76 -3.28
N LYS A 166 -17.66 -0.29 -2.76
CA LYS A 166 -17.43 -0.77 -1.39
C LYS A 166 -15.99 -1.27 -1.19
N ASN A 167 -15.44 -1.98 -2.17
CA ASN A 167 -14.06 -2.47 -2.13
C ASN A 167 -13.02 -1.34 -2.25
N ILE A 168 -13.27 -0.35 -3.11
CA ILE A 168 -12.42 0.86 -3.16
C ILE A 168 -12.53 1.66 -1.87
N THR A 169 -13.74 1.81 -1.31
CA THR A 169 -13.94 2.48 -0.01
C THR A 169 -13.14 1.78 1.08
N PHE A 170 -13.12 0.44 1.10
CA PHE A 170 -12.29 -0.32 2.03
C PHE A 170 -10.79 -0.02 1.86
N ALA A 171 -10.28 0.01 0.62
CA ALA A 171 -8.88 0.36 0.35
C ALA A 171 -8.53 1.79 0.79
N GLU A 172 -9.44 2.75 0.61
CA GLU A 172 -9.26 4.13 1.08
C GLU A 172 -9.23 4.22 2.61
N GLU A 173 -10.12 3.49 3.30
CA GLU A 173 -10.19 3.45 4.76
C GLU A 173 -8.95 2.79 5.39
N LEU A 174 -8.33 1.83 4.68
CA LEU A 174 -7.05 1.23 5.06
C LEU A 174 -5.89 2.23 5.01
N ILE A 175 -5.95 3.23 4.13
CA ILE A 175 -4.96 4.32 4.04
C ILE A 175 -5.25 5.38 5.11
N SER A 176 -6.52 5.70 5.38
CA SER A 176 -6.89 6.75 6.35
C SER A 176 -6.77 6.33 7.81
N SER A 177 -6.67 5.03 8.12
CA SER A 177 -6.38 4.46 9.45
C SER A 177 -7.36 4.80 10.59
N GLN A 178 -8.55 5.33 10.29
CA GLN A 178 -9.56 5.70 11.28
C GLN A 178 -10.63 4.61 11.46
N LYS A 179 -10.64 3.94 12.63
CA LYS A 179 -11.54 2.80 12.91
C LYS A 179 -12.72 3.14 13.83
N PHE A 180 -12.46 3.95 14.85
CA PHE A 180 -13.43 4.26 15.87
C PHE A 180 -13.54 5.77 16.07
N ASP A 181 -14.75 6.25 16.35
CA ASP A 181 -14.93 7.62 16.84
C ASP A 181 -14.56 7.73 18.33
N ALA A 182 -14.69 8.93 18.90
CA ALA A 182 -14.42 9.17 20.31
C ALA A 182 -15.34 8.37 21.26
N ASN A 183 -16.42 7.79 20.76
CA ASN A 183 -17.38 6.98 21.54
C ASN A 183 -17.17 5.47 21.34
N GLY A 184 -16.16 5.04 20.58
CA GLY A 184 -15.90 3.64 20.29
C GLY A 184 -16.80 3.04 19.21
N ILE A 185 -17.46 3.87 18.39
CA ILE A 185 -18.35 3.42 17.30
C ILE A 185 -17.51 3.10 16.07
N TRP A 186 -17.77 1.93 15.47
CA TRP A 186 -17.16 1.50 14.21
C TRP A 186 -17.52 2.47 13.07
N LEU A 187 -16.51 3.16 12.54
CA LEU A 187 -16.64 4.15 11.46
C LEU A 187 -16.55 3.56 10.04
N PRO A 188 -15.67 2.58 9.76
CA PRO A 188 -15.48 2.07 8.41
C PRO A 188 -16.74 1.46 7.78
N ARG A 189 -16.93 1.71 6.49
CA ARG A 189 -18.06 1.23 5.70
C ARG A 189 -17.66 0.15 4.70
N GLY A 190 -16.38 0.07 4.35
CA GLY A 190 -15.85 -0.91 3.41
C GLY A 190 -15.97 -2.34 3.92
N ARG A 191 -15.74 -2.54 5.22
CA ARG A 191 -15.92 -3.80 5.95
C ARG A 191 -16.47 -3.56 7.35
N SER A 192 -17.20 -4.53 7.87
CA SER A 192 -17.72 -4.52 9.23
C SER A 192 -16.67 -5.00 10.25
N VAL A 193 -17.02 -4.87 11.53
CA VAL A 193 -16.10 -5.04 12.68
C VAL A 193 -15.45 -6.43 12.75
N GLU A 194 -16.08 -7.47 12.19
CA GLU A 194 -15.49 -8.82 12.12
C GLU A 194 -14.22 -8.89 11.25
N LYS A 195 -13.98 -7.87 10.43
CA LYS A 195 -12.76 -7.68 9.62
C LYS A 195 -11.87 -6.56 10.14
N ALA A 196 -12.09 -6.07 11.36
CA ALA A 196 -11.35 -4.93 11.91
C ALA A 196 -9.82 -5.12 11.93
N PHE A 197 -9.37 -6.37 12.07
CA PHE A 197 -7.96 -6.74 12.05
C PHE A 197 -7.25 -6.41 10.73
N LEU A 198 -7.96 -6.37 9.60
CA LEU A 198 -7.36 -5.99 8.31
C LEU A 198 -6.94 -4.51 8.30
N TYR A 199 -7.63 -3.67 9.08
CA TYR A 199 -7.31 -2.25 9.20
C TYR A 199 -6.06 -1.98 10.04
N ASP A 200 -5.45 -2.99 10.69
CA ASP A 200 -4.16 -2.84 11.40
C ASP A 200 -2.96 -3.13 10.47
N ILE A 201 -3.19 -3.59 9.24
CA ILE A 201 -2.11 -4.09 8.39
C ILE A 201 -1.31 -2.95 7.74
N VAL A 202 -2.00 -1.97 7.14
CA VAL A 202 -1.36 -0.94 6.30
C VAL A 202 -0.96 0.28 7.10
N ALA A 203 -1.91 0.86 7.83
CA ALA A 203 -1.70 2.04 8.66
C ALA A 203 -2.45 1.86 9.99
N ASN A 204 -1.69 1.70 11.07
CA ASN A 204 -2.21 1.35 12.38
C ASN A 204 -1.96 2.48 13.39
N ASN A 205 -3.00 3.26 13.67
CA ASN A 205 -2.94 4.35 14.64
C ASN A 205 -3.10 3.89 16.11
N ASN A 206 -3.43 2.63 16.37
CA ASN A 206 -3.65 2.15 17.74
C ASN A 206 -2.32 1.92 18.47
N ASP A 207 -1.41 1.19 17.84
CA ASP A 207 -0.11 0.82 18.44
C ASP A 207 1.08 1.05 17.51
N SER A 208 0.85 1.63 16.32
CA SER A 208 1.91 1.87 15.33
C SER A 208 2.62 0.59 14.87
N CYS A 209 1.94 -0.56 14.89
CA CYS A 209 2.47 -1.81 14.37
C CYS A 209 1.81 -2.12 13.02
N ASP A 210 2.46 -1.74 11.92
CA ASP A 210 1.99 -1.95 10.55
C ASP A 210 3.14 -2.26 9.58
N VAL A 211 2.78 -2.78 8.40
CA VAL A 211 3.75 -3.24 7.38
C VAL A 211 4.51 -2.09 6.72
N ASP A 212 3.96 -0.88 6.73
CA ASP A 212 4.67 0.34 6.33
C ASP A 212 5.93 0.52 7.19
N LYS A 213 5.77 0.48 8.51
CA LYS A 213 6.88 0.59 9.46
C LYS A 213 7.89 -0.51 9.33
N PHE A 214 7.43 -1.73 9.10
CA PHE A 214 8.34 -2.87 8.91
C PHE A 214 9.21 -2.72 7.67
N ASP A 215 8.67 -2.19 6.56
CA ASP A 215 9.49 -1.93 5.37
C ASP A 215 10.50 -0.80 5.62
N TYR A 216 10.03 0.38 6.05
CA TYR A 216 10.93 1.54 6.12
C TYR A 216 12.03 1.32 7.15
N LEU A 217 11.75 0.66 8.29
CA LEU A 217 12.78 0.41 9.32
C LEU A 217 13.96 -0.37 8.74
N ILE A 218 13.68 -1.46 8.01
CA ILE A 218 14.71 -2.32 7.43
C ILE A 218 15.38 -1.62 6.25
N ARG A 219 14.60 -0.98 5.37
CA ARG A 219 15.10 -0.31 4.17
C ARG A 219 15.98 0.90 4.50
N ASP A 220 15.57 1.72 5.46
CA ASP A 220 16.31 2.89 5.90
C ASP A 220 17.57 2.47 6.64
N SER A 221 17.50 1.44 7.51
CA SER A 221 18.65 0.85 8.19
C SER A 221 19.72 0.40 7.19
N LEU A 222 19.32 -0.36 6.16
CA LEU A 222 20.23 -0.83 5.10
C LEU A 222 20.81 0.33 4.30
N SER A 223 19.99 1.32 3.93
CA SER A 223 20.42 2.44 3.08
C SER A 223 21.32 3.44 3.82
N ALA A 224 21.11 3.61 5.14
CA ALA A 224 21.93 4.47 5.99
C ALA A 224 23.17 3.75 6.56
N GLY A 225 23.23 2.42 6.48
CA GLY A 225 24.29 1.62 7.10
C GLY A 225 24.22 1.61 8.63
N ILE A 226 23.02 1.77 9.21
CA ILE A 226 22.80 1.82 10.66
C ILE A 226 22.05 0.56 11.07
N PRO A 227 22.67 -0.40 11.76
CA PRO A 227 21.99 -1.63 12.17
C PRO A 227 20.94 -1.34 13.24
N ILE A 228 19.79 -2.00 13.12
CA ILE A 228 18.70 -1.98 14.11
C ILE A 228 18.40 -3.40 14.60
N PRO A 229 17.86 -3.57 15.82
CA PRO A 229 17.54 -4.90 16.35
C PRO A 229 16.37 -5.58 15.64
N PHE A 230 15.52 -4.80 14.94
CA PHE A 230 14.44 -5.32 14.12
C PHE A 230 15.02 -5.91 12.83
N SER A 231 14.98 -7.23 12.70
CA SER A 231 15.57 -7.95 11.57
C SER A 231 14.52 -8.76 10.81
N GLN A 232 14.74 -8.94 9.52
CA GLN A 232 14.06 -10.00 8.78
C GLN A 232 14.45 -11.34 9.40
N VAL A 233 13.46 -12.14 9.80
CA VAL A 233 13.71 -13.54 10.12
C VAL A 233 14.07 -14.24 8.80
N LEU A 234 15.35 -14.26 8.47
CA LEU A 234 15.90 -15.06 7.38
C LEU A 234 15.71 -16.54 7.76
N HIS A 235 14.73 -17.19 7.12
CA HIS A 235 14.60 -18.65 7.11
C HIS A 235 15.33 -19.22 5.90
#